data_AF-A0A2D7JVY3-F1
#
_entry.id   AF-A0A2D7JVY3-F1
#
_cell.length_a   1.000
_cell.length_b   1.000
_cell.length_c   1.000
_cell.angle_alpha   90.00
_cell.angle_beta   90.00
_cell.angle_gamma   90.00
#
_symmetry.space_group_name_H-M   'P 1'
#
loop_
_entity.id
_entity.type
_entity.pdbx_description
1 polymer ?
#
loop_
_entity_poly.entity_id
_entity_poly.type
_entity_poly.pdbx_seq_one_letter_code
_entity_poly.pdbx_strand_id
1 'polypeptide(L)'
;MAGEVGLQSDVLMEGTARPRTLHLKNLRRQWQILSLQIVATIALITMYVQVVQTYVVGSIDHTILFDSIELLISDQLPLGDWLTGEGREGLSRFFVPMVMGLSLGGVMAFIAFQTPKVQQRIKLGFIVGLIVLLVGRLLLSWFAGMLFEFNLRLPDDNELETLQWPLLMIMSLIILFIYLLPVIMGTRGIWGLSRRSIAWAIGFTLLFLGIHAILTFPLIKGQLGAYGGALATLESQSSDPTIGLFGLKLVTKEQFDLILIAVLIMVFQEASYGVIRNLEYAFRLPESCKRDPEYVQQMDNVLNTHLRHTFFFLGLTGLVTMVALGFHKVLLTIVSDTTGSQWAGQVSESIELTLTYGLVISALLFLSIMSVLRFFIPWQRVIGLIQSKTRTEDASPVKKDFSQL
;
A
#
# COMPACT_ATOMS: atom_id res chain seq x y z
N MET A 1 31.10 -2.03 45.48
CA MET A 1 32.26 -1.23 45.00
C MET A 1 32.38 -1.49 43.51
N ALA A 2 31.62 -0.72 42.72
CA ALA A 2 31.60 -0.84 41.26
C ALA A 2 32.45 0.31 40.72
N GLY A 3 33.69 -0.01 40.33
CA GLY A 3 34.52 0.92 39.60
C GLY A 3 33.88 1.18 38.24
N GLU A 4 33.73 2.46 37.91
CA GLU A 4 33.38 2.93 36.59
C GLU A 4 34.38 2.35 35.58
N VAL A 5 33.92 1.39 34.77
CA VAL A 5 34.69 0.91 33.63
C VAL A 5 34.74 2.07 32.64
N GLY A 6 35.92 2.68 32.56
CA GLY A 6 36.18 3.89 31.80
C GLY A 6 35.74 3.78 30.34
N LEU A 7 35.28 4.91 29.81
CA LEU A 7 35.12 5.16 28.39
C LEU A 7 36.43 4.76 27.68
N GLN A 8 36.42 3.63 26.99
CA GLN A 8 37.52 3.22 26.14
C GLN A 8 37.57 4.19 24.96
N SER A 9 38.46 5.17 25.09
CA SER A 9 38.68 6.30 24.19
C SER A 9 39.41 5.95 22.89
N ASP A 10 39.65 4.66 22.61
CA ASP A 10 40.57 4.21 21.57
C ASP A 10 39.88 3.77 20.26
N VAL A 11 38.75 4.40 19.90
CA VAL A 11 38.19 4.33 18.54
C VAL A 11 37.75 5.73 18.06
N LEU A 12 38.58 6.74 18.33
CA LEU A 12 38.53 8.05 17.67
C LEU A 12 39.68 8.16 16.67
N MET A 13 39.70 7.27 15.68
CA MET A 13 40.55 7.35 14.49
C MET A 13 39.66 7.24 13.26
N GLU A 14 38.85 8.27 13.05
CA GLU A 14 38.51 8.88 11.74
C GLU A 14 37.43 9.94 11.99
N GLY A 15 37.80 11.20 11.74
CA GLY A 15 36.87 12.31 11.83
C GLY A 15 35.68 12.11 10.90
N THR A 16 34.48 12.41 11.40
CA THR A 16 33.17 12.46 10.71
C THR A 16 32.27 11.22 10.74
N ALA A 17 32.09 10.56 11.89
CA ALA A 17 30.81 9.91 12.15
C ALA A 17 30.53 9.80 13.66
N ARG A 18 29.34 10.24 14.11
CA ARG A 18 28.84 9.83 15.43
C ARG A 18 28.87 8.29 15.49
N PRO A 19 29.33 7.68 16.60
CA PRO A 19 29.34 6.21 16.71
C PRO A 19 27.95 5.69 16.39
N ARG A 20 27.84 4.87 15.33
CA ARG A 20 26.55 4.30 14.93
C ARG A 20 26.13 3.32 16.00
N THR A 21 24.91 3.46 16.48
CA THR A 21 24.32 2.61 17.53
C THR A 21 22.99 2.07 17.08
N LEU A 22 22.67 0.84 17.49
CA LEU A 22 21.37 0.19 17.23
C LEU A 22 20.25 0.67 18.18
N HIS A 23 20.46 1.76 18.94
CA HIS A 23 19.38 2.37 19.73
C HIS A 23 18.29 2.89 18.80
N LEU A 24 17.02 2.56 19.11
CA LEU A 24 15.85 2.87 18.28
C LEU A 24 15.76 4.34 17.84
N LYS A 25 16.13 5.28 18.72
CA LYS A 25 16.10 6.72 18.43
C LYS A 25 17.00 7.10 17.25
N ASN A 26 18.16 6.44 17.14
CA ASN A 26 19.12 6.66 16.06
C ASN A 26 18.81 5.78 14.85
N LEU A 27 18.45 4.52 15.09
CA LEU A 27 18.14 3.53 14.05
C LEU A 27 16.97 3.97 13.15
N ARG A 28 15.92 4.58 13.72
CA ARG A 28 14.79 5.11 12.93
C ARG A 28 15.15 6.28 12.01
N ARG A 29 16.28 6.96 12.27
CA ARG A 29 16.79 8.04 11.43
C ARG A 29 17.81 7.56 10.41
N GLN A 30 18.15 6.27 10.42
CA GLN A 30 19.04 5.71 9.41
C GLN A 30 18.36 5.74 8.05
N TRP A 31 19.15 6.10 7.04
CA TRP A 31 18.68 6.21 5.68
C TRP A 31 18.10 4.88 5.15
N GLN A 32 18.64 3.71 5.52
CA GLN A 32 18.09 2.44 5.02
C GLN A 32 16.65 2.20 5.52
N ILE A 33 16.40 2.44 6.81
CA ILE A 33 15.05 2.34 7.40
C ILE A 33 14.12 3.40 6.80
N LEU A 34 14.59 4.64 6.69
CA LEU A 34 13.81 5.72 6.10
C LEU A 34 13.46 5.44 4.63
N SER A 35 14.39 4.86 3.86
CA SER A 35 14.16 4.47 2.47
C SER A 35 13.07 3.42 2.37
N LEU A 36 13.10 2.39 3.21
CA LEU A 36 12.04 1.38 3.23
C LEU A 36 10.68 1.99 3.59
N GLN A 37 10.63 2.91 4.56
CA GLN A 37 9.39 3.60 4.93
C GLN A 37 8.86 4.51 3.81
N ILE A 38 9.73 5.23 3.12
CA ILE A 38 9.38 6.07 1.97
C ILE A 38 8.89 5.19 0.82
N VAL A 39 9.62 4.12 0.47
CA VAL A 39 9.21 3.17 -0.57
C VAL A 39 7.86 2.55 -0.25
N ALA A 40 7.63 2.14 1.01
CA ALA A 40 6.33 1.63 1.44
C ALA A 40 5.22 2.68 1.32
N THR A 41 5.50 3.94 1.67
CA THR A 41 4.51 5.03 1.60
C THR A 41 4.18 5.37 0.14
N ILE A 42 5.17 5.43 -0.74
CA ILE A 42 4.98 5.63 -2.18
C ILE A 42 4.18 4.45 -2.75
N ALA A 43 4.55 3.21 -2.43
CA ALA A 43 3.82 2.03 -2.88
C ALA A 43 2.36 2.06 -2.42
N LEU A 44 2.09 2.44 -1.17
CA LEU A 44 0.72 2.59 -0.64
C LEU A 44 -0.08 3.64 -1.42
N ILE A 45 0.48 4.82 -1.66
CA ILE A 45 -0.18 5.91 -2.38
C ILE A 45 -0.44 5.49 -3.83
N THR A 46 0.58 4.99 -4.53
CA THR A 46 0.45 4.56 -5.92
C THR A 46 -0.54 3.40 -6.04
N MET A 47 -0.50 2.43 -5.13
CA MET A 47 -1.46 1.33 -5.08
C MET A 47 -2.89 1.86 -4.93
N TYR A 48 -3.11 2.79 -3.99
CA TYR A 48 -4.43 3.38 -3.77
C TYR A 48 -4.91 4.15 -4.99
N VAL A 49 -4.08 5.02 -5.58
CA VAL A 49 -4.39 5.77 -6.80
C VAL A 49 -4.75 4.81 -7.94
N GLN A 50 -3.97 3.76 -8.14
CA GLN A 50 -4.20 2.80 -9.21
C GLN A 50 -5.54 2.07 -9.03
N VAL A 51 -5.83 1.58 -7.82
CA VAL A 51 -7.11 0.93 -7.51
C VAL A 51 -8.28 1.88 -7.73
N VAL A 52 -8.15 3.12 -7.24
CA VAL A 52 -9.19 4.14 -7.36
C VAL A 52 -9.44 4.50 -8.83
N GLN A 53 -8.37 4.75 -9.59
CA GLN A 53 -8.45 5.09 -11.01
C GLN A 53 -9.07 3.98 -11.84
N THR A 54 -8.67 2.73 -11.61
CA THR A 54 -9.10 1.61 -12.46
C THR A 54 -10.50 1.12 -12.08
N TYR A 55 -10.89 1.17 -10.80
CA TYR A 55 -12.08 0.45 -10.31
C TYR A 55 -13.12 1.27 -9.55
N VAL A 56 -12.80 2.48 -9.11
CA VAL A 56 -13.68 3.26 -8.21
C VAL A 56 -14.21 4.52 -8.88
N VAL A 57 -13.33 5.32 -9.48
CA VAL A 57 -13.69 6.61 -10.10
C VAL A 57 -14.76 6.42 -11.17
N GLY A 58 -15.84 7.17 -11.06
CA GLY A 58 -16.92 7.17 -12.04
C GLY A 58 -17.83 5.93 -12.00
N SER A 59 -17.66 5.03 -11.01
CA SER A 59 -18.52 3.86 -10.85
C SER A 59 -19.09 3.74 -9.44
N ILE A 60 -18.23 3.56 -8.45
CA ILE A 60 -18.58 3.36 -7.03
C ILE A 60 -17.77 4.37 -6.19
N ASP A 61 -17.65 5.61 -6.65
CA ASP A 61 -16.92 6.63 -5.91
C ASP A 61 -17.78 7.26 -4.80
N HIS A 62 -17.11 7.80 -3.78
CA HIS A 62 -17.78 8.42 -2.65
C HIS A 62 -18.52 9.70 -3.04
N THR A 63 -18.10 10.38 -4.10
CA THR A 63 -18.75 11.60 -4.59
C THR A 63 -20.13 11.31 -5.16
N ILE A 64 -20.30 10.28 -5.99
CA ILE A 64 -21.62 9.86 -6.50
C ILE A 64 -22.55 9.52 -5.34
N LEU A 65 -22.02 8.89 -4.29
CA LEU A 65 -22.80 8.56 -3.10
C LEU A 65 -23.19 9.80 -2.30
N PHE A 66 -22.32 10.81 -2.20
CA PHE A 66 -22.66 12.11 -1.61
C PHE A 66 -23.73 12.83 -2.43
N ASP A 67 -23.54 13.01 -3.74
CA ASP A 67 -24.53 13.63 -4.64
C ASP A 67 -25.91 12.96 -4.52
N SER A 68 -25.93 11.63 -4.44
CA SER A 68 -27.19 10.85 -4.33
C SER A 68 -27.90 11.09 -3.00
N ILE A 69 -27.14 11.25 -1.91
CA ILE A 69 -27.70 11.53 -0.58
C ILE A 69 -28.19 12.97 -0.50
N GLU A 70 -27.44 13.93 -1.03
CA GLU A 70 -27.85 15.34 -1.07
C GLU A 70 -29.13 15.53 -1.87
N LEU A 71 -29.25 14.84 -3.01
CA LEU A 71 -30.48 14.83 -3.80
C LEU A 71 -31.66 14.21 -3.03
N LEU A 72 -31.41 13.13 -2.28
CA LEU A 72 -32.45 12.46 -1.49
C LEU A 72 -32.96 13.35 -0.33
N ILE A 73 -32.06 14.07 0.33
CA ILE A 73 -32.38 14.92 1.49
C ILE A 73 -32.81 16.32 1.03
N SER A 74 -32.55 16.68 -0.22
CA SER A 74 -32.74 18.03 -0.78
C SER A 74 -32.00 19.11 0.02
N ASP A 75 -30.84 18.75 0.56
CA ASP A 75 -29.98 19.61 1.38
C ASP A 75 -28.51 19.16 1.24
N GLN A 76 -27.59 20.06 1.54
CA GLN A 76 -26.15 19.80 1.47
C GLN A 76 -25.66 19.03 2.70
N LEU A 77 -24.69 18.14 2.49
CA LEU A 77 -24.07 17.43 3.59
C LEU A 77 -23.15 18.35 4.40
N PRO A 78 -23.00 18.11 5.72
CA PRO A 78 -22.15 18.94 6.58
C PRO A 78 -20.67 18.98 6.22
N LEU A 79 -20.15 17.98 5.49
CA LEU A 79 -18.76 17.99 5.03
C LEU A 79 -18.67 18.77 3.73
N GLY A 80 -17.97 19.89 3.75
CA GLY A 80 -17.86 20.74 2.56
C GLY A 80 -17.21 20.04 1.36
N ASP A 81 -17.68 20.41 0.16
CA ASP A 81 -17.36 19.83 -1.15
C ASP A 81 -15.85 19.77 -1.42
N TRP A 82 -15.11 20.76 -0.93
CA TRP A 82 -13.66 20.79 -1.07
C TRP A 82 -12.99 19.57 -0.40
N LEU A 83 -13.52 19.17 0.76
CA LEU A 83 -13.04 18.10 1.62
C LEU A 83 -13.42 16.72 1.07
N THR A 84 -14.68 16.60 0.62
CA THR A 84 -15.20 15.38 -0.02
C THR A 84 -14.65 15.20 -1.43
N GLY A 85 -14.28 16.30 -2.10
CA GLY A 85 -13.86 16.29 -3.50
C GLY A 85 -15.04 16.30 -4.47
N GLU A 86 -16.24 16.62 -4.00
CA GLU A 86 -17.44 16.83 -4.81
C GLU A 86 -17.25 18.01 -5.76
N GLY A 87 -17.91 17.94 -6.93
CA GLY A 87 -17.73 18.91 -8.02
C GLY A 87 -16.39 18.82 -8.77
N ARG A 88 -15.50 17.88 -8.41
CA ARG A 88 -14.25 17.61 -9.15
C ARG A 88 -14.41 16.47 -10.16
N GLU A 89 -13.50 16.37 -11.12
CA GLU A 89 -13.51 15.34 -12.17
C GLU A 89 -12.34 14.35 -12.05
N GLY A 90 -12.61 13.09 -12.42
CA GLY A 90 -11.61 12.02 -12.44
C GLY A 90 -10.94 11.78 -11.08
N LEU A 91 -9.62 11.57 -11.10
CA LEU A 91 -8.82 11.31 -9.89
C LEU A 91 -8.79 12.47 -8.90
N SER A 92 -9.08 13.70 -9.35
CA SER A 92 -8.98 14.87 -8.49
C SER A 92 -10.00 14.87 -7.33
N ARG A 93 -11.07 14.08 -7.44
CA ARG A 93 -12.03 13.76 -6.37
C ARG A 93 -11.37 13.15 -5.14
N PHE A 94 -10.25 12.43 -5.31
CA PHE A 94 -9.62 11.66 -4.23
C PHE A 94 -8.39 12.33 -3.62
N PHE A 95 -7.82 13.38 -4.22
CA PHE A 95 -6.57 13.97 -3.71
C PHE A 95 -6.70 14.56 -2.30
N VAL A 96 -7.71 15.38 -2.06
CA VAL A 96 -7.93 15.97 -0.72
C VAL A 96 -8.27 14.89 0.30
N PRO A 97 -9.25 13.98 0.06
CA PRO A 97 -9.48 12.82 0.90
C PRO A 97 -8.22 12.00 1.21
N MET A 98 -7.39 11.73 0.21
CA MET A 98 -6.17 10.94 0.37
C MET A 98 -5.15 11.63 1.26
N VAL A 99 -4.91 12.93 1.07
CA VAL A 99 -4.01 13.71 1.94
C VAL A 99 -4.51 13.71 3.38
N MET A 100 -5.83 13.78 3.60
CA MET A 100 -6.42 13.60 4.92
C MET A 100 -6.21 12.19 5.47
N GLY A 101 -6.39 11.16 4.65
CA GLY A 101 -6.15 9.77 5.05
C GLY A 101 -4.70 9.54 5.50
N LEU A 102 -3.73 10.08 4.75
CA LEU A 102 -2.31 10.06 5.08
C LEU A 102 -2.04 10.82 6.39
N SER A 103 -2.59 12.03 6.53
CA SER A 103 -2.36 12.85 7.73
C SER A 103 -2.96 12.20 8.98
N LEU A 104 -4.19 11.67 8.89
CA LEU A 104 -4.83 10.94 9.98
C LEU A 104 -4.07 9.67 10.35
N GLY A 105 -3.65 8.88 9.36
CA GLY A 105 -2.82 7.69 9.60
C GLY A 105 -1.47 8.05 10.26
N GLY A 106 -0.86 9.16 9.86
CA GLY A 106 0.36 9.70 10.45
C GLY A 106 0.16 10.18 11.90
N VAL A 107 -0.91 10.92 12.17
CA VAL A 107 -1.29 11.34 13.53
C VAL A 107 -1.53 10.12 14.42
N MET A 108 -2.24 9.10 13.92
CA MET A 108 -2.45 7.84 14.63
C MET A 108 -1.14 7.10 14.92
N ALA A 109 -0.19 7.09 13.98
CA ALA A 109 1.14 6.54 14.19
C ALA A 109 1.92 7.33 15.26
N PHE A 110 1.85 8.65 15.24
CA PHE A 110 2.48 9.50 16.23
C PHE A 110 1.93 9.26 17.64
N ILE A 111 0.59 9.18 17.77
CA ILE A 111 -0.08 8.86 19.04
C ILE A 111 0.35 7.48 19.56
N ALA A 112 0.57 6.51 18.67
CA ALA A 112 0.98 5.16 19.08
C ALA A 112 2.35 5.13 19.79
N PHE A 113 3.23 6.11 19.57
CA PHE A 113 4.50 6.23 20.30
C PHE A 113 4.41 7.02 21.61
N GLN A 114 3.27 7.62 21.92
CA GLN A 114 3.07 8.32 23.18
C GLN A 114 2.89 7.33 24.33
N THR A 115 3.14 7.79 25.56
CA THR A 115 2.93 6.96 26.76
C THR A 115 1.46 6.54 26.90
N PRO A 116 1.16 5.39 27.54
CA PRO A 116 -0.22 4.91 27.70
C PRO A 116 -1.15 5.94 28.35
N LYS A 117 -0.64 6.71 29.33
CA LYS A 117 -1.38 7.80 29.99
C LYS A 117 -1.76 8.91 29.02
N VAL A 118 -0.84 9.32 28.15
CA VAL A 118 -1.10 10.36 27.14
C VAL A 118 -2.08 9.84 26.09
N GLN A 119 -1.90 8.60 25.62
CA GLN A 119 -2.85 7.97 24.68
C GLN A 119 -4.27 7.94 25.27
N GLN A 120 -4.43 7.56 26.53
CA GLN A 120 -5.73 7.53 27.20
C GLN A 120 -6.35 8.92 27.30
N ARG A 121 -5.57 9.95 27.65
CA ARG A 121 -6.06 11.34 27.72
C ARG A 121 -6.49 11.87 26.36
N ILE A 122 -5.73 11.59 25.31
CA ILE A 122 -6.08 11.98 23.94
C ILE A 122 -7.37 11.28 23.50
N LYS A 123 -7.48 9.96 23.73
CA LYS A 123 -8.69 9.20 23.40
C LYS A 123 -9.91 9.70 24.17
N LEU A 124 -9.76 9.95 25.47
CA LEU A 124 -10.83 10.50 26.31
C LEU A 124 -11.25 11.89 25.81
N GLY A 125 -10.29 12.79 25.57
CA GLY A 125 -10.56 14.13 25.05
C GLY A 125 -11.26 14.10 23.69
N PHE A 126 -10.85 13.19 22.80
CA PHE A 126 -11.51 12.99 21.51
C PHE A 126 -12.94 12.47 21.68
N ILE A 127 -13.17 11.46 22.52
CA ILE A 127 -14.51 10.91 22.78
C ILE A 127 -15.43 11.96 23.41
N VAL A 128 -14.96 12.66 24.44
CA VAL A 128 -15.74 13.72 25.11
C VAL A 128 -16.03 14.86 24.12
N GLY A 129 -15.04 15.29 23.35
CA GLY A 129 -15.22 16.31 22.32
C GLY A 129 -16.24 15.89 21.26
N LEU A 130 -16.23 14.63 20.83
CA LEU A 130 -17.18 14.08 19.88
C LEU A 130 -18.60 14.01 20.50
N ILE A 131 -18.74 13.57 21.75
CA ILE A 131 -20.04 13.58 22.46
C ILE A 131 -20.60 15.01 22.56
N VAL A 132 -19.77 15.99 22.93
CA VAL A 132 -20.18 17.39 23.03
C VAL A 132 -20.56 17.95 21.67
N LEU A 133 -19.82 17.64 20.61
CA LEU A 133 -20.15 18.06 19.25
C LEU A 133 -21.48 17.46 18.78
N LEU A 134 -21.72 16.18 19.08
CA LEU A 134 -22.88 15.45 18.58
C LEU A 134 -24.17 15.74 19.34
N VAL A 135 -24.10 15.80 20.67
CA VAL A 135 -25.27 15.82 21.55
C VAL A 135 -25.26 17.04 22.47
N GLY A 136 -24.13 17.77 22.55
CA GLY A 136 -24.00 18.93 23.43
C GLY A 136 -24.95 20.07 23.06
N ARG A 137 -25.19 20.31 21.77
CA ARG A 137 -26.17 21.33 21.34
C ARG A 137 -27.57 21.00 21.84
N LEU A 138 -28.03 19.76 21.65
CA LEU A 138 -29.30 19.26 22.17
C LEU A 138 -29.38 19.41 23.69
N LEU A 139 -28.36 18.94 24.42
CA LEU A 139 -28.38 18.97 25.89
C LEU A 139 -28.41 20.41 26.41
N LEU A 140 -27.67 21.32 25.78
CA LEU A 140 -27.65 22.72 26.19
C LEU A 140 -28.99 23.42 25.89
N SER A 141 -29.58 23.21 24.70
CA SER A 141 -30.87 23.81 24.37
C SER A 141 -31.99 23.25 25.25
N TRP A 142 -32.05 21.93 25.40
CA TRP A 142 -33.05 21.25 26.22
C TRP A 142 -32.93 21.60 27.71
N PHE A 143 -31.72 21.59 28.26
CA PHE A 143 -31.52 21.95 29.66
C PHE A 143 -31.82 23.43 29.93
N ALA A 144 -31.43 24.32 29.02
CA ALA A 144 -31.77 25.74 29.11
C ALA A 144 -33.30 25.95 29.06
N GLY A 145 -34.00 25.29 28.13
CA GLY A 145 -35.46 25.34 28.03
C GLY A 145 -36.14 24.94 29.35
N MET A 146 -35.77 23.78 29.91
CA MET A 146 -36.30 23.32 31.19
C MET A 146 -35.99 24.29 32.35
N LEU A 147 -34.78 24.88 32.36
CA LEU A 147 -34.34 25.80 33.42
C LEU A 147 -35.09 27.14 33.39
N PHE A 148 -35.29 27.70 32.20
CA PHE A 148 -35.93 29.02 32.05
C PHE A 148 -37.46 28.95 32.07
N GLU A 149 -38.05 27.82 31.63
CA GLU A 149 -39.50 27.60 31.68
C GLU A 149 -39.96 26.93 33.00
N PHE A 150 -39.03 26.48 33.84
CA PHE A 150 -39.30 25.75 35.09
C PHE A 150 -40.23 24.54 34.90
N ASN A 151 -40.09 23.83 33.78
CA ASN A 151 -40.93 22.69 33.44
C ASN A 151 -40.06 21.46 33.11
N LEU A 152 -40.34 20.33 33.76
CA LEU A 152 -39.67 19.07 33.47
C LEU A 152 -40.35 18.39 32.29
N ARG A 153 -39.76 18.52 31.10
CA ARG A 153 -40.28 17.98 29.84
C ARG A 153 -39.23 17.19 29.08
N LEU A 154 -39.67 16.30 28.20
CA LEU A 154 -38.81 15.70 27.19
C LEU A 154 -38.43 16.75 26.12
N PRO A 155 -37.36 16.50 25.33
CA PRO A 155 -37.00 17.39 24.23
C PRO A 155 -38.17 17.55 23.26
N ASP A 156 -38.41 18.78 22.82
CA ASP A 156 -39.40 19.09 21.79
C ASP A 156 -38.83 18.90 20.38
N ASP A 157 -39.67 19.01 19.36
CA ASP A 157 -39.28 18.77 17.97
C ASP A 157 -38.14 19.71 17.51
N ASN A 158 -38.15 20.97 17.97
CA ASN A 158 -37.12 21.96 17.64
C ASN A 158 -35.77 21.60 18.27
N GLU A 159 -35.78 21.11 19.51
CA GLU A 159 -34.58 20.62 20.20
C GLU A 159 -34.06 19.34 19.52
N LEU A 160 -34.93 18.41 19.15
CA LEU A 160 -34.56 17.18 18.45
C LEU A 160 -33.99 17.43 17.06
N GLU A 161 -34.49 18.44 16.33
CA GLU A 161 -33.97 18.85 15.01
C GLU A 161 -32.47 19.21 15.08
N THR A 162 -31.97 19.66 16.24
CA THR A 162 -30.54 19.95 16.42
C THR A 162 -29.64 18.73 16.24
N LEU A 163 -30.17 17.50 16.30
CA LEU A 163 -29.44 16.25 16.05
C LEU A 163 -29.25 15.93 14.57
N GLN A 164 -30.02 16.53 13.66
CA GLN A 164 -29.95 16.24 12.23
C GLN A 164 -28.55 16.49 11.67
N TRP A 165 -28.00 17.68 11.93
CA TRP A 165 -26.67 18.07 11.44
C TRP A 165 -25.56 17.14 11.96
N PRO A 166 -25.46 16.84 13.27
CA PRO A 166 -24.55 15.83 13.80
C PRO A 166 -24.67 14.44 13.15
N LEU A 167 -25.90 13.96 12.92
CA LEU A 167 -26.13 12.65 12.33
C LEU A 167 -25.60 12.59 10.88
N LEU A 168 -25.90 13.62 10.09
CA LEU A 168 -25.41 13.75 8.72
C LEU A 168 -23.89 13.90 8.66
N MET A 169 -23.29 14.58 9.64
CA MET A 169 -21.84 14.68 9.79
C MET A 169 -21.20 13.31 10.08
N ILE A 170 -21.78 12.50 10.99
CA ILE A 170 -21.29 11.13 11.24
C ILE A 170 -21.39 10.29 9.98
N MET A 171 -22.55 10.29 9.33
CA MET A 171 -22.78 9.51 8.12
C MET A 171 -21.76 9.86 7.03
N SER A 172 -21.55 11.15 6.80
CA SER A 172 -20.60 11.63 5.79
C SER A 172 -19.15 11.28 6.14
N LEU A 173 -18.76 11.37 7.41
CA LEU A 173 -17.46 10.87 7.88
C LEU A 173 -17.32 9.36 7.72
N ILE A 174 -18.36 8.57 7.98
CA ILE A 174 -18.33 7.11 7.81
C ILE A 174 -18.08 6.76 6.34
N ILE A 175 -18.85 7.37 5.43
CA ILE A 175 -18.70 7.19 3.99
C ILE A 175 -17.25 7.48 3.60
N LEU A 176 -16.76 8.68 3.92
CA LEU A 176 -15.42 9.10 3.58
C LEU A 176 -14.35 8.17 4.17
N PHE A 177 -14.50 7.75 5.43
CA PHE A 177 -13.52 6.88 6.08
C PHE A 177 -13.46 5.50 5.44
N ILE A 178 -14.58 4.91 5.02
CA ILE A 178 -14.59 3.60 4.33
C ILE A 178 -13.65 3.60 3.12
N TYR A 179 -13.70 4.65 2.30
CA TYR A 179 -12.82 4.79 1.13
C TYR A 179 -11.37 5.14 1.49
N LEU A 180 -11.12 5.70 2.66
CA LEU A 180 -9.78 6.07 3.14
C LEU A 180 -9.13 5.01 4.03
N LEU A 181 -9.85 3.96 4.42
CA LEU A 181 -9.35 2.89 5.31
C LEU A 181 -8.02 2.29 4.85
N PRO A 182 -7.81 1.93 3.56
CA PRO A 182 -6.52 1.43 3.10
C PRO A 182 -5.37 2.39 3.38
N VAL A 183 -5.56 3.68 3.10
CA VAL A 183 -4.54 4.72 3.25
C VAL A 183 -4.25 5.02 4.72
N ILE A 184 -5.30 5.16 5.54
CA ILE A 184 -5.19 5.43 6.97
C ILE A 184 -4.46 4.28 7.67
N MET A 185 -4.93 3.04 7.45
CA MET A 185 -4.34 1.85 8.07
C MET A 185 -2.94 1.57 7.53
N GLY A 186 -2.68 1.82 6.25
CA GLY A 186 -1.36 1.63 5.65
C GLY A 186 -0.34 2.60 6.23
N THR A 187 -0.68 3.88 6.31
CA THR A 187 0.20 4.92 6.87
C THR A 187 0.45 4.69 8.36
N ARG A 188 -0.61 4.37 9.13
CA ARG A 188 -0.49 3.96 10.53
C ARG A 188 0.41 2.73 10.68
N GLY A 189 0.35 1.78 9.74
CA GLY A 189 1.16 0.57 9.74
C GLY A 189 2.65 0.83 9.52
N ILE A 190 3.00 1.59 8.48
CA ILE A 190 4.39 1.94 8.14
C ILE A 190 5.04 2.74 9.25
N TRP A 191 4.40 3.84 9.66
CA TRP A 191 4.99 4.81 10.56
C TRP A 191 4.79 4.43 12.02
N GLY A 192 3.69 3.76 12.36
CA GLY A 192 3.37 3.26 13.71
C GLY A 192 3.90 1.84 13.99
N LEU A 193 4.63 1.23 13.04
CA LEU A 193 5.23 -0.10 13.15
C LEU A 193 4.23 -1.21 13.50
N SER A 194 3.06 -1.20 12.87
CA SER A 194 1.97 -2.14 13.18
C SER A 194 1.73 -3.15 12.06
N ARG A 195 2.12 -4.42 12.28
CA ARG A 195 1.85 -5.52 11.33
C ARG A 195 0.36 -5.71 11.06
N ARG A 196 -0.46 -5.60 12.11
CA ARG A 196 -1.93 -5.70 12.01
C ARG A 196 -2.50 -4.61 11.10
N SER A 197 -1.99 -3.38 11.21
CA SER A 197 -2.46 -2.25 10.41
C SER A 197 -2.10 -2.41 8.93
N ILE A 198 -0.91 -2.94 8.62
CA ILE A 198 -0.50 -3.29 7.25
C ILE A 198 -1.44 -4.36 6.67
N ALA A 199 -1.72 -5.42 7.43
CA ALA A 199 -2.64 -6.48 7.00
C ALA A 199 -4.06 -5.94 6.74
N TRP A 200 -4.56 -5.01 7.58
CA TRP A 200 -5.83 -4.34 7.33
C TRP A 200 -5.81 -3.49 6.06
N ALA A 201 -4.74 -2.75 5.79
CA ALA A 201 -4.63 -1.96 4.57
C ALA A 201 -4.72 -2.82 3.29
N ILE A 202 -3.99 -3.94 3.28
CA ILE A 202 -4.06 -4.93 2.19
C ILE A 202 -5.45 -5.55 2.12
N GLY A 203 -6.00 -5.99 3.25
CA GLY A 203 -7.32 -6.61 3.33
C GLY A 203 -8.44 -5.71 2.80
N PHE A 204 -8.44 -4.43 3.17
CA PHE A 204 -9.42 -3.47 2.64
C PHE A 204 -9.23 -3.21 1.15
N THR A 205 -7.98 -3.12 0.67
CA THR A 205 -7.71 -2.99 -0.77
C THR A 205 -8.26 -4.19 -1.55
N LEU A 206 -8.00 -5.40 -1.07
CA LEU A 206 -8.54 -6.64 -1.66
C LEU A 206 -10.06 -6.73 -1.55
N LEU A 207 -10.66 -6.21 -0.48
CA LEU A 207 -12.11 -6.14 -0.32
C LEU A 207 -12.74 -5.27 -1.41
N PHE A 208 -12.18 -4.07 -1.68
CA PHE A 208 -12.66 -3.20 -2.76
C PHE A 208 -12.57 -3.89 -4.12
N LEU A 209 -11.43 -4.55 -4.41
CA LEU A 209 -11.26 -5.32 -5.64
C LEU A 209 -12.24 -6.50 -5.72
N GLY A 210 -12.49 -7.19 -4.61
CA GLY A 210 -13.43 -8.31 -4.53
C GLY A 210 -14.88 -7.86 -4.75
N ILE A 211 -15.29 -6.75 -4.13
CA ILE A 211 -16.61 -6.14 -4.36
C ILE A 211 -16.77 -5.76 -5.83
N HIS A 212 -15.78 -5.06 -6.40
CA HIS A 212 -15.79 -4.70 -7.81
C HIS A 212 -15.89 -5.95 -8.70
N ALA A 213 -15.08 -6.98 -8.46
CA ALA A 213 -15.13 -8.23 -9.21
C ALA A 213 -16.52 -8.89 -9.17
N ILE A 214 -17.17 -8.90 -8.00
CA ILE A 214 -18.54 -9.42 -7.85
C ILE A 214 -19.53 -8.58 -8.66
N LEU A 215 -19.47 -7.24 -8.57
CA LEU A 215 -20.39 -6.34 -9.26
C LEU A 215 -20.24 -6.40 -10.79
N THR A 216 -19.04 -6.68 -11.29
CA THR A 216 -18.78 -6.86 -12.72
C THR A 216 -19.23 -8.21 -13.28
N PHE A 217 -19.64 -9.16 -12.43
CA PHE A 217 -20.10 -10.46 -12.90
C PHE A 217 -21.36 -10.29 -13.76
N PRO A 218 -21.45 -10.88 -14.98
CA PRO A 218 -22.51 -10.55 -15.95
C PRO A 218 -23.93 -10.65 -15.41
N LEU A 219 -24.20 -11.66 -14.57
CA LEU A 219 -25.49 -11.83 -13.91
C LEU A 219 -25.83 -10.67 -12.98
N ILE A 220 -24.87 -10.18 -12.19
CA ILE A 220 -25.06 -9.07 -11.26
C ILE A 220 -25.07 -7.73 -12.01
N LYS A 221 -24.13 -7.54 -12.94
CA LYS A 221 -24.03 -6.35 -13.81
C LYS A 221 -25.35 -6.09 -14.54
N GLY A 222 -26.00 -7.14 -15.06
CA GLY A 222 -27.29 -7.04 -15.73
C GLY A 222 -28.44 -6.58 -14.82
N GLN A 223 -28.36 -6.82 -13.51
CA GLN A 223 -29.36 -6.37 -12.54
C GLN A 223 -29.13 -4.92 -12.08
N LEU A 224 -27.92 -4.37 -12.27
CA LEU A 224 -27.56 -3.02 -11.85
C LEU A 224 -28.06 -1.93 -12.82
N GLY A 225 -28.68 -2.30 -13.95
CA GLY A 225 -29.24 -1.34 -14.92
C GLY A 225 -28.19 -0.34 -15.42
N ALA A 226 -28.55 0.96 -15.39
CA ALA A 226 -27.66 2.04 -15.83
C ALA A 226 -26.35 2.12 -15.01
N TYR A 227 -26.37 1.76 -13.72
CA TYR A 227 -25.17 1.72 -12.87
C TYR A 227 -24.21 0.61 -13.29
N GLY A 228 -24.73 -0.49 -13.84
CA GLY A 228 -23.90 -1.56 -14.39
C GLY A 228 -23.04 -1.10 -15.57
N GLY A 229 -23.50 -0.11 -16.35
CA GLY A 229 -22.77 0.46 -17.47
C GLY A 229 -21.53 1.28 -17.07
N ALA A 230 -21.51 1.81 -15.85
CA ALA A 230 -20.40 2.59 -15.32
C ALA A 230 -19.27 1.73 -14.74
N LEU A 231 -19.51 0.43 -14.50
CA LEU A 231 -18.50 -0.49 -13.99
C LEU A 231 -17.54 -0.90 -15.11
N ALA A 232 -16.25 -0.60 -14.90
CA ALA A 232 -15.18 -1.14 -15.74
C ALA A 232 -15.23 -2.67 -15.69
N THR A 233 -15.59 -3.32 -16.80
CA THR A 233 -15.49 -4.77 -16.89
C THR A 233 -14.10 -5.17 -17.31
N LEU A 234 -13.59 -6.24 -16.70
CA LEU A 234 -12.52 -7.03 -17.31
C LEU A 234 -13.11 -7.63 -18.59
N GLU A 235 -12.99 -6.93 -19.72
CA GLU A 235 -13.31 -7.53 -21.00
C GLU A 235 -12.51 -8.81 -21.13
N SER A 236 -13.19 -9.85 -21.61
CA SER A 236 -12.68 -11.22 -21.58
C SER A 236 -11.31 -11.31 -22.24
N GLN A 237 -10.57 -12.37 -21.92
CA GLN A 237 -9.19 -12.69 -22.36
C GLN A 237 -8.96 -12.64 -23.90
N SER A 238 -9.96 -12.31 -24.71
CA SER A 238 -9.92 -12.15 -26.17
C SER A 238 -9.51 -10.75 -26.64
N SER A 239 -9.34 -9.77 -25.75
CA SER A 239 -8.94 -8.42 -26.16
C SER A 239 -7.49 -8.40 -26.65
N ASP A 240 -7.21 -7.62 -27.71
CA ASP A 240 -5.87 -7.56 -28.29
C ASP A 240 -4.86 -6.99 -27.27
N PRO A 241 -3.70 -7.66 -27.07
CA PRO A 241 -2.68 -7.16 -26.17
C PRO A 241 -2.16 -5.82 -26.70
N THR A 242 -1.98 -4.85 -25.81
CA THR A 242 -1.53 -3.50 -26.14
C THR A 242 -0.18 -3.18 -25.52
N ILE A 243 0.12 -3.76 -24.36
CA ILE A 243 1.32 -3.49 -23.57
C ILE A 243 2.29 -4.66 -23.71
N GLY A 244 3.57 -4.33 -23.88
CA GLY A 244 4.56 -5.29 -24.32
C GLY A 244 5.98 -5.00 -23.84
N LEU A 245 6.84 -6.01 -23.99
CA LEU A 245 8.28 -5.92 -23.74
C LEU A 245 9.01 -6.15 -25.06
N PHE A 246 10.03 -5.32 -25.34
CA PHE A 246 10.85 -5.45 -26.55
C PHE A 246 10.06 -5.48 -27.87
N GLY A 247 8.93 -4.74 -27.93
CA GLY A 247 8.07 -4.67 -29.12
C GLY A 247 7.03 -5.79 -29.24
N LEU A 248 7.09 -6.83 -28.38
CA LEU A 248 6.09 -7.90 -28.34
C LEU A 248 4.95 -7.50 -27.41
N LYS A 249 3.72 -7.39 -27.92
CA LYS A 249 2.53 -7.10 -27.11
C LYS A 249 2.12 -8.35 -26.33
N LEU A 250 2.16 -8.28 -25.00
CA LEU A 250 2.00 -9.42 -24.09
C LEU A 250 0.65 -9.39 -23.37
N VAL A 251 0.25 -8.23 -22.86
CA VAL A 251 -0.91 -8.08 -21.97
C VAL A 251 -1.80 -6.94 -22.40
N THR A 252 -3.08 -7.02 -22.04
CA THR A 252 -4.02 -5.89 -22.21
C THR A 252 -3.72 -4.80 -21.16
N LYS A 253 -4.35 -3.62 -21.31
CA LYS A 253 -4.17 -2.51 -20.38
C LYS A 253 -4.72 -2.86 -18.99
N GLU A 254 -5.85 -3.52 -18.95
CA GLU A 254 -6.56 -3.95 -17.74
C GLU A 254 -5.76 -5.03 -17.00
N GLN A 255 -5.17 -5.97 -17.73
CA GLN A 255 -4.28 -6.98 -17.17
C GLN A 255 -3.01 -6.35 -16.60
N PHE A 256 -2.43 -5.37 -17.29
CA PHE A 256 -1.27 -4.65 -16.78
C PHE A 256 -1.58 -3.88 -15.50
N ASP A 257 -2.72 -3.18 -15.45
CA ASP A 257 -3.16 -2.45 -14.25
C ASP A 257 -3.33 -3.40 -13.04
N LEU A 258 -3.88 -4.60 -13.25
CA LEU A 258 -3.96 -5.64 -12.21
C LEU A 258 -2.58 -6.14 -11.76
N ILE A 259 -1.67 -6.41 -12.70
CA ILE A 259 -0.30 -6.83 -12.38
C ILE A 259 0.41 -5.73 -11.58
N LEU A 260 0.23 -4.47 -11.99
CA LEU A 260 0.80 -3.32 -11.31
C LEU A 260 0.28 -3.21 -9.87
N ILE A 261 -1.04 -3.33 -9.66
CA ILE A 261 -1.63 -3.35 -8.31
C ILE A 261 -1.06 -4.50 -7.48
N ALA A 262 -0.95 -5.70 -8.05
CA ALA A 262 -0.39 -6.86 -7.35
C ALA A 262 1.07 -6.64 -6.94
N VAL A 263 1.90 -6.12 -7.85
CA VAL A 263 3.31 -5.79 -7.56
C VAL A 263 3.39 -4.70 -6.49
N LEU A 264 2.55 -3.66 -6.55
CA LEU A 264 2.52 -2.60 -5.54
C LEU A 264 2.10 -3.12 -4.16
N ILE A 265 1.14 -4.04 -4.08
CA ILE A 265 0.79 -4.73 -2.82
C ILE A 265 2.01 -5.48 -2.27
N MET A 266 2.73 -6.22 -3.12
CA MET A 266 3.93 -6.96 -2.69
C MET A 266 5.06 -6.03 -2.23
N VAL A 267 5.32 -4.92 -2.95
CA VAL A 267 6.30 -3.90 -2.56
C VAL A 267 5.92 -3.26 -1.23
N PHE A 268 4.67 -2.84 -1.09
CA PHE A 268 4.15 -2.26 0.14
C PHE A 268 4.31 -3.24 1.32
N GLN A 269 3.93 -4.51 1.12
CA GLN A 269 4.02 -5.54 2.14
C GLN A 269 5.47 -5.82 2.57
N GLU A 270 6.37 -6.07 1.62
CA GLU A 270 7.76 -6.45 1.91
C GLU A 270 8.55 -5.28 2.51
N ALA A 271 8.37 -4.06 2.00
CA ALA A 271 9.01 -2.88 2.55
C ALA A 271 8.51 -2.59 3.97
N SER A 272 7.20 -2.64 4.21
CA SER A 272 6.62 -2.36 5.53
C SER A 272 7.00 -3.41 6.58
N TYR A 273 6.92 -4.71 6.23
CA TYR A 273 7.34 -5.78 7.14
C TYR A 273 8.86 -5.81 7.32
N GLY A 274 9.64 -5.46 6.31
CA GLY A 274 11.09 -5.28 6.42
C GLY A 274 11.47 -4.28 7.51
N VAL A 275 10.85 -3.09 7.50
CA VAL A 275 11.06 -2.07 8.54
C VAL A 275 10.73 -2.61 9.92
N ILE A 276 9.54 -3.18 10.09
CA ILE A 276 9.08 -3.68 11.39
C ILE A 276 10.00 -4.78 11.91
N ARG A 277 10.33 -5.77 11.08
CA ARG A 277 11.18 -6.91 11.45
C ARG A 277 12.56 -6.45 11.89
N ASN A 278 13.19 -5.55 11.14
CA ASN A 278 14.55 -5.09 11.44
C ASN A 278 14.60 -4.21 12.70
N LEU A 279 13.59 -3.36 12.92
CA LEU A 279 13.48 -2.57 14.15
C LEU A 279 13.13 -3.43 15.37
N GLU A 280 12.26 -4.44 15.24
CA GLU A 280 11.98 -5.41 16.30
C GLU A 280 13.22 -6.21 16.68
N TYR A 281 14.01 -6.65 15.68
CA TYR A 281 15.27 -7.35 15.92
C TYR A 281 16.25 -6.47 16.71
N ALA A 282 16.46 -5.23 16.27
CA ALA A 282 17.32 -4.28 16.99
C ALA A 282 16.86 -4.00 18.43
N PHE A 283 15.55 -3.94 18.66
CA PHE A 283 14.99 -3.74 20.00
C PHE A 283 15.26 -4.91 20.94
N ARG A 284 15.22 -6.14 20.43
CA ARG A 284 15.43 -7.37 21.21
C ARG A 284 16.90 -7.63 21.57
N LEU A 285 17.85 -6.96 20.93
CA LEU A 285 19.27 -7.12 21.23
C LEU A 285 19.62 -6.61 22.65
N PRO A 286 20.55 -7.27 23.36
CA PRO A 286 21.12 -6.76 24.60
C PRO A 286 21.77 -5.38 24.41
N GLU A 287 21.80 -4.57 25.47
CA GLU A 287 22.30 -3.19 25.39
C GLU A 287 23.79 -3.10 25.01
N SER A 288 24.59 -4.08 25.41
CA SER A 288 25.99 -4.22 25.02
C SER A 288 26.15 -4.41 23.50
N CYS A 289 25.35 -5.30 22.90
CA CYS A 289 25.38 -5.57 21.45
C CYS A 289 24.91 -4.38 20.61
N LYS A 290 24.15 -3.43 21.16
CA LYS A 290 23.68 -2.25 20.41
C LYS A 290 24.78 -1.22 20.14
N ARG A 291 25.89 -1.30 20.87
CA ARG A 291 27.04 -0.40 20.76
C ARG A 291 28.24 -1.07 20.11
N ASP A 292 28.18 -2.39 19.97
CA ASP A 292 29.24 -3.18 19.36
C ASP A 292 29.27 -2.92 17.83
N PRO A 293 30.43 -2.48 17.29
CA PRO A 293 30.58 -2.18 15.87
C PRO A 293 30.30 -3.38 14.96
N GLU A 294 30.57 -4.61 15.42
CA GLU A 294 30.36 -5.81 14.60
C GLU A 294 28.86 -6.03 14.35
N TYR A 295 28.04 -5.96 15.40
CA TYR A 295 26.58 -6.10 15.28
C TYR A 295 25.96 -4.96 14.46
N VAL A 296 26.50 -3.75 14.56
CA VAL A 296 26.08 -2.61 13.72
C VAL A 296 26.37 -2.90 12.25
N GLN A 297 27.56 -3.39 11.93
CA GLN A 297 27.94 -3.72 10.55
C GLN A 297 27.13 -4.90 9.99
N GLN A 298 26.87 -5.92 10.80
CA GLN A 298 26.01 -7.04 10.42
C GLN A 298 24.58 -6.57 10.11
N MET A 299 24.01 -5.70 10.95
CA MET A 299 22.69 -5.09 10.68
C MET A 299 22.69 -4.29 9.37
N ASP A 300 23.71 -3.46 9.13
CA ASP A 300 23.83 -2.68 7.90
C ASP A 300 23.90 -3.58 6.66
N ASN A 301 24.65 -4.69 6.74
CA ASN A 301 24.73 -5.68 5.67
C ASN A 301 23.39 -6.38 5.42
N VAL A 302 22.67 -6.76 6.48
CA VAL A 302 21.33 -7.37 6.37
C VAL A 302 20.35 -6.39 5.73
N LEU A 303 20.34 -5.12 6.14
CA LEU A 303 19.48 -4.08 5.59
C LEU A 303 19.76 -3.81 4.11
N ASN A 304 21.03 -3.66 3.74
CA ASN A 304 21.44 -3.43 2.36
C ASN A 304 21.10 -4.63 1.46
N THR A 305 21.29 -5.84 1.97
CA THR A 305 20.96 -7.08 1.25
C THR A 305 19.44 -7.22 1.09
N HIS A 306 18.66 -6.92 2.13
CA HIS A 306 17.20 -6.91 2.08
C HIS A 306 16.66 -5.92 1.05
N LEU A 307 17.20 -4.70 1.01
CA LEU A 307 16.85 -3.68 0.01
C LEU A 307 17.10 -4.15 -1.42
N ARG A 308 18.30 -4.70 -1.69
CA ARG A 308 18.67 -5.22 -3.01
C ARG A 308 17.77 -6.37 -3.46
N HIS A 309 17.51 -7.32 -2.55
CA HIS A 309 16.63 -8.44 -2.84
C HIS A 309 15.19 -8.00 -3.10
N THR A 310 14.66 -7.09 -2.27
CA THR A 310 13.31 -6.56 -2.43
C THR A 310 13.15 -5.93 -3.81
N PHE A 311 14.10 -5.09 -4.23
CA PHE A 311 14.08 -4.48 -5.56
C PHE A 311 14.16 -5.51 -6.69
N PHE A 312 15.15 -6.40 -6.65
CA PHE A 312 15.40 -7.34 -7.74
C PHE A 312 14.31 -8.39 -7.89
N PHE A 313 13.87 -9.01 -6.79
CA PHE A 313 12.85 -10.05 -6.85
C PHE A 313 11.50 -9.49 -7.25
N LEU A 314 11.09 -8.33 -6.74
CA LEU A 314 9.79 -7.77 -7.09
C LEU A 314 9.74 -7.29 -8.55
N GLY A 315 10.82 -6.67 -9.04
CA GLY A 315 10.94 -6.32 -10.46
C GLY A 315 10.91 -7.54 -11.38
N LEU A 316 11.63 -8.60 -11.01
CA LEU A 316 11.64 -9.85 -11.76
C LEU A 316 10.27 -10.54 -11.74
N THR A 317 9.59 -10.59 -10.59
CA THR A 317 8.27 -11.18 -10.47
C THR A 317 7.27 -10.49 -11.40
N GLY A 318 7.21 -9.16 -11.43
CA GLY A 318 6.32 -8.43 -12.34
C GLY A 318 6.60 -8.75 -13.81
N LEU A 319 7.87 -8.74 -14.21
CA LEU A 319 8.28 -9.05 -15.59
C LEU A 319 7.90 -10.48 -15.98
N VAL A 320 8.20 -11.45 -15.10
CA VAL A 320 7.89 -12.86 -15.32
C VAL A 320 6.38 -13.08 -15.40
N THR A 321 5.58 -12.42 -14.57
CA THR A 321 4.11 -12.49 -14.65
C THR A 321 3.57 -11.96 -15.97
N MET A 322 4.09 -10.83 -16.48
CA MET A 322 3.70 -10.31 -17.79
C MET A 322 4.02 -11.30 -18.92
N VAL A 323 5.23 -11.88 -18.90
CA VAL A 323 5.64 -12.89 -19.90
C VAL A 323 4.76 -14.14 -19.79
N ALA A 324 4.45 -14.60 -18.57
CA ALA A 324 3.63 -15.78 -18.35
C ALA A 324 2.21 -15.62 -18.91
N LEU A 325 1.61 -14.44 -18.77
CA LEU A 325 0.27 -14.15 -19.29
C LEU A 325 0.26 -14.00 -20.81
N GLY A 326 1.28 -13.35 -21.38
CA GLY A 326 1.41 -13.15 -22.83
C GLY A 326 2.05 -14.31 -23.60
N PHE A 327 2.53 -15.36 -22.91
CA PHE A 327 3.34 -16.42 -23.51
C PHE A 327 2.67 -17.08 -24.71
N HIS A 328 1.37 -17.32 -24.62
CA HIS A 328 0.60 -17.90 -25.72
C HIS A 328 0.64 -17.04 -27.00
N LYS A 329 0.51 -15.71 -26.88
CA LYS A 329 0.55 -14.79 -28.02
C LYS A 329 1.95 -14.67 -28.63
N VAL A 330 2.99 -14.74 -27.81
CA VAL A 330 4.38 -14.84 -28.29
C VAL A 330 4.57 -16.11 -29.12
N LEU A 331 4.06 -17.25 -28.65
CA LEU A 331 4.12 -18.52 -29.38
C LEU A 331 3.40 -18.40 -30.73
N LEU A 332 2.20 -17.82 -30.76
CA LEU A 332 1.46 -17.60 -32.01
C LEU A 332 2.20 -16.67 -32.99
N THR A 333 2.84 -15.61 -32.49
CA THR A 333 3.61 -14.68 -33.33
C THR A 333 4.79 -15.38 -33.99
N ILE A 334 5.58 -16.13 -33.20
CA ILE A 334 6.72 -16.91 -33.70
C ILE A 334 6.24 -17.96 -34.71
N VAL A 335 5.13 -18.63 -34.41
CA VAL A 335 4.54 -19.63 -35.30
C VAL A 335 4.08 -19.00 -36.63
N SER A 336 3.36 -17.88 -36.58
CA SER A 336 2.93 -17.12 -37.75
C SER A 336 4.09 -16.71 -38.64
N ASP A 337 5.17 -16.21 -38.04
CA ASP A 337 6.36 -15.75 -38.76
C ASP A 337 7.15 -16.91 -39.38
N THR A 338 7.06 -18.12 -38.81
CA THR A 338 7.85 -19.28 -39.25
C THR A 338 7.10 -20.21 -40.22
N THR A 339 5.77 -20.33 -40.10
CA THR A 339 4.99 -21.39 -40.79
C THR A 339 3.89 -20.87 -41.73
N GLY A 340 3.70 -19.55 -41.83
CA GLY A 340 2.69 -18.94 -42.69
C GLY A 340 1.28 -18.89 -42.06
N SER A 341 0.43 -18.02 -42.61
CA SER A 341 -0.78 -17.52 -41.92
C SER A 341 -1.90 -18.55 -41.69
N GLN A 342 -2.00 -19.61 -42.49
CA GLN A 342 -3.08 -20.60 -42.34
C GLN A 342 -2.88 -21.58 -41.18
N TRP A 343 -1.65 -22.03 -40.93
CA TRP A 343 -1.35 -22.93 -39.80
C TRP A 343 -1.45 -22.18 -38.47
N ALA A 344 -0.96 -20.93 -38.44
CA ALA A 344 -1.11 -20.04 -37.29
C ALA A 344 -2.57 -19.71 -36.96
N GLY A 345 -3.44 -19.59 -37.98
CA GLY A 345 -4.88 -19.39 -37.78
C GLY A 345 -5.56 -20.60 -37.12
N GLN A 346 -5.27 -21.82 -37.58
CA GLN A 346 -5.81 -23.05 -36.99
C GLN A 346 -5.31 -23.29 -35.55
N VAL A 347 -4.04 -22.98 -35.28
CA VAL A 347 -3.46 -23.07 -33.94
C VAL A 347 -4.01 -21.96 -33.03
N SER A 348 -4.27 -20.76 -33.56
CA SER A 348 -4.92 -19.67 -32.81
C SER A 348 -6.34 -20.05 -32.40
N GLU A 349 -7.15 -20.56 -33.33
CA GLU A 349 -8.53 -20.99 -33.08
C GLU A 349 -8.58 -22.18 -32.09
N SER A 350 -7.65 -23.13 -32.20
CA SER A 350 -7.57 -24.25 -31.26
C SER A 350 -7.11 -23.84 -29.86
N ILE A 351 -6.18 -22.87 -29.76
CA ILE A 351 -5.71 -22.40 -28.45
C ILE A 351 -6.73 -21.46 -27.79
N GLU A 352 -7.43 -20.62 -28.56
CA GLU A 352 -8.54 -19.81 -28.05
C GLU A 352 -9.65 -20.68 -27.43
N LEU A 353 -9.95 -21.83 -28.03
CA LEU A 353 -10.90 -22.82 -27.49
C LEU A 353 -10.36 -23.59 -26.25
N THR A 354 -9.04 -23.68 -26.07
CA THR A 354 -8.40 -24.44 -24.96
C THR A 354 -8.03 -23.54 -23.77
N LEU A 355 -7.93 -22.23 -23.97
CA LEU A 355 -7.51 -21.24 -22.97
C LEU A 355 -8.48 -21.03 -21.81
N THR A 356 -9.71 -21.51 -21.90
CA THR A 356 -10.68 -21.49 -20.78
C THR A 356 -10.18 -22.29 -19.55
N TYR A 357 -9.23 -23.21 -19.73
CA TYR A 357 -8.64 -24.02 -18.64
C TYR A 357 -7.11 -23.92 -18.53
N GLY A 358 -6.39 -23.52 -19.59
CA GLY A 358 -4.93 -23.60 -19.65
C GLY A 358 -4.18 -22.57 -18.78
N LEU A 359 -4.74 -21.36 -18.59
CA LEU A 359 -4.03 -20.23 -17.97
C LEU A 359 -3.87 -20.39 -16.44
N VAL A 360 -4.85 -21.02 -15.79
CA VAL A 360 -4.78 -21.39 -14.37
C VAL A 360 -3.79 -22.54 -14.17
N ILE A 361 -3.78 -23.51 -15.09
CA ILE A 361 -2.89 -24.67 -15.04
C ILE A 361 -1.43 -24.26 -15.30
N SER A 362 -1.16 -23.34 -16.23
CA SER A 362 0.18 -22.83 -16.50
C SER A 362 0.74 -21.97 -15.36
N ALA A 363 -0.10 -21.14 -14.71
CA ALA A 363 0.29 -20.38 -13.54
C ALA A 363 0.61 -21.28 -12.33
N LEU A 364 -0.19 -22.33 -12.10
CA LEU A 364 0.05 -23.31 -11.03
C LEU A 364 1.27 -24.19 -11.31
N LEU A 365 1.48 -24.62 -12.56
CA LEU A 365 2.69 -25.36 -12.97
C LEU A 365 3.93 -24.49 -12.82
N PHE A 366 3.85 -23.22 -13.21
CA PHE A 366 4.97 -22.28 -13.07
C PHE A 366 5.35 -22.07 -11.60
N LEU A 367 4.37 -21.82 -10.73
CA LEU A 367 4.60 -21.69 -9.28
C LEU A 367 5.14 -22.98 -8.67
N SER A 368 4.66 -24.14 -9.12
CA SER A 368 5.16 -25.45 -8.69
C SER A 368 6.62 -25.66 -9.11
N ILE A 369 6.97 -25.35 -10.37
CA ILE A 369 8.34 -25.43 -10.88
C ILE A 369 9.25 -24.46 -10.13
N MET A 370 8.85 -23.20 -9.92
CA MET A 370 9.64 -22.22 -9.16
C MET A 370 9.85 -22.61 -7.70
N SER A 371 8.83 -23.19 -7.07
CA SER A 371 8.92 -23.74 -5.71
C SER A 371 9.96 -24.86 -5.63
N VAL A 372 9.96 -25.76 -6.62
CA VAL A 372 10.91 -26.88 -6.72
C VAL A 372 12.33 -26.39 -7.07
N LEU A 373 12.46 -25.41 -7.96
CA LEU A 373 13.73 -24.86 -8.43
C LEU A 373 14.55 -24.22 -7.31
N ARG A 374 13.89 -23.71 -6.26
CA ARG A 374 14.52 -23.20 -5.03
C ARG A 374 15.40 -24.23 -4.32
N PHE A 375 15.09 -25.54 -4.46
CA PHE A 375 15.83 -26.61 -3.81
C PHE A 375 17.01 -27.12 -4.64
N PHE A 376 16.92 -27.04 -5.96
CA PHE A 376 17.95 -27.56 -6.87
C PHE A 376 19.02 -26.55 -7.22
N ILE A 377 18.67 -25.26 -7.27
CA ILE A 377 19.63 -24.21 -7.62
C ILE A 377 20.16 -23.55 -6.34
N PRO A 378 21.46 -23.70 -6.03
CA PRO A 378 22.09 -23.03 -4.90
C PRO A 378 22.28 -21.55 -5.21
N TRP A 379 21.18 -20.78 -5.11
CA TRP A 379 21.10 -19.37 -5.49
C TRP A 379 22.18 -18.50 -4.83
N GLN A 380 22.62 -18.86 -3.62
CA GLN A 380 23.73 -18.21 -2.92
C GLN A 380 25.06 -18.28 -3.70
N ARG A 381 25.33 -19.40 -4.39
CA ARG A 381 26.55 -19.59 -5.19
C ARG A 381 26.46 -18.89 -6.54
N VAL A 382 25.31 -18.90 -7.18
CA VAL A 382 25.08 -18.22 -8.46
C VAL A 382 25.27 -16.71 -8.29
N ILE A 383 24.69 -16.13 -7.23
CA ILE A 383 24.85 -14.71 -6.92
C ILE A 383 26.31 -14.39 -6.56
N GLY A 384 27.00 -15.25 -5.81
CA GLY A 384 28.42 -15.08 -5.51
C GLY A 384 29.31 -15.05 -6.76
N LEU A 385 29.00 -15.84 -7.78
CA LEU A 385 29.70 -15.84 -9.07
C LEU A 385 29.40 -14.60 -9.93
N ILE A 386 28.18 -14.07 -9.87
CA ILE A 386 27.84 -12.82 -10.56
C ILE A 386 28.58 -11.66 -9.90
N GLN A 387 28.57 -11.60 -8.56
CA GLN A 387 29.26 -10.57 -7.79
C GLN A 387 30.78 -10.60 -7.99
N SER A 388 31.39 -11.78 -8.12
CA SER A 388 32.83 -11.89 -8.39
C SER A 388 33.20 -11.41 -9.80
N LYS A 389 32.34 -11.65 -10.79
CA LYS A 389 32.54 -11.13 -12.15
C LYS A 389 32.40 -9.61 -12.20
N THR A 390 31.38 -9.03 -11.57
CA THR A 390 31.18 -7.57 -11.55
C THR A 390 32.33 -6.85 -10.81
N ARG A 391 32.90 -7.45 -9.77
CA ARG A 391 34.03 -6.86 -9.03
C ARG A 391 35.36 -6.88 -9.80
N THR A 392 35.48 -7.72 -10.83
CA THR A 392 36.69 -7.81 -11.65
C THR A 392 36.77 -6.66 -12.68
N GLU A 393 35.63 -6.07 -13.05
CA GLU A 393 35.60 -4.96 -14.02
C GLU A 393 35.95 -3.59 -13.39
N ASP A 394 35.72 -3.40 -12.09
CA ASP A 394 36.03 -2.14 -11.39
C ASP A 394 37.49 -2.02 -10.90
N ALA A 395 38.30 -3.08 -11.03
CA ALA A 395 39.70 -3.07 -10.63
C ALA A 395 40.62 -2.70 -11.80
N SER A 396 40.59 -1.43 -12.22
CA SER A 396 41.68 -0.88 -13.02
C SER A 396 42.94 -0.76 -12.15
N PRO A 397 44.11 -1.24 -12.59
CA PRO A 397 45.30 -1.25 -11.76
C PRO A 397 45.81 0.18 -11.56
N VAL A 398 45.85 0.62 -10.30
CA VAL A 398 46.60 1.81 -9.89
C VAL A 398 48.06 1.59 -10.29
N LYS A 399 48.52 2.32 -11.32
CA LYS A 399 49.94 2.44 -11.66
C LYS A 399 50.65 2.99 -10.41
N LYS A 400 51.46 2.15 -9.75
CA LYS A 400 52.45 2.63 -8.79
C LYS A 400 53.54 3.35 -9.59
N ASP A 401 53.55 4.67 -9.46
CA ASP A 401 54.63 5.52 -9.93
C ASP A 401 55.82 5.35 -8.97
N PHE A 402 56.88 4.71 -9.45
CA PHE A 402 58.15 4.52 -8.72
C PHE A 402 59.13 5.65 -9.03
N SER A 403 58.67 6.91 -9.02
CA SER A 403 59.51 8.09 -9.28
C SER A 403 59.71 9.02 -8.08
N GLN A 404 59.56 8.50 -6.86
CA GLN A 404 60.06 9.18 -5.65
C GLN A 404 60.87 8.19 -4.82
N LEU A 405 62.18 8.35 -4.97
CA LEU A 405 63.23 7.87 -4.06
C LEU A 405 63.00 8.37 -2.64
#